data_AF-A0A060ZXC8-F1
#
_entry.id   AF-A0A060ZXC8-F1
#
_cell.length_a   1.000
_cell.length_b   1.000
_cell.length_c   1.000
_cell.angle_alpha   90.00
_cell.angle_beta   90.00
_cell.angle_gamma   90.00
#
_symmetry.space_group_name_H-M   'P 1'
#
loop_
_entity.id
_entity.type
_entity.pdbx_description
1 polymer ?
#
loop_
_entity_poly.entity_id
_entity_poly.type
_entity_poly.pdbx_seq_one_letter_code
_entity_poly.pdbx_strand_id
1 'polypeptide(L)'
;MSAIPCEVPHLAVEDLFGAPLRTGASISPDGTRIAYLAPWRERLNVWVESIDADGEARCVTVDDNRSVHVYHWTGDPRWLLYEQDGDGDENWHVFRVDLDDPEAPAVDLTPFPGARVMGFEPLVSRPGKAILGLNRRMPTEFDLYELDIATGELTTLVENPGPVLGWLCTPGGDLYAATLTANGDMQLAQWDSGAGKTRPVATVDGTDYPLGIHPFQLTPDGTGVWIGSNRGSDRTRLVRLDLATGAETEVDSHPVFDLDTRYAVFPTLPSPLIRNRSTGELIGARYLGERQVIHPLDPHFADVLENLERLSDGGLAALSSGASGQRWVISFTHDRDSGVTHYYDHFTGESRLLFRPFPYLDRHDRSASPSCRTRWPSSPPG
;
A
#
# COMPACT_ATOMS: atom_id res chain seq x y z
N MET A 1 7.56 29.05 46.86
CA MET A 1 7.68 28.88 45.41
C MET A 1 6.28 28.61 44.89
N SER A 2 5.65 29.60 44.26
CA SER A 2 4.35 29.38 43.60
C SER A 2 4.58 28.47 42.41
N ALA A 3 3.88 27.34 42.37
CA ALA A 3 3.73 26.56 41.15
C ALA A 3 3.06 27.47 40.12
N ILE A 4 3.76 27.77 39.03
CA ILE A 4 3.15 28.36 37.85
C ILE A 4 2.18 27.29 37.34
N PRO A 5 0.85 27.58 37.26
CA PRO A 5 -0.06 26.63 36.65
C PRO A 5 0.40 26.40 35.21
N CYS A 6 0.71 25.14 34.89
CA CYS A 6 0.87 24.74 33.49
C CYS A 6 -0.54 24.77 32.89
N GLU A 7 -0.90 25.88 32.28
CA GLU A 7 -2.12 26.00 31.49
C GLU A 7 -1.89 25.10 30.26
N VAL A 8 -2.45 23.89 30.29
CA VAL A 8 -2.43 22.97 29.15
C VAL A 8 -3.38 23.60 28.12
N PRO A 9 -2.90 23.99 26.94
CA PRO A 9 -3.79 24.62 25.98
C PRO A 9 -4.85 23.60 25.56
N HIS A 10 -6.10 24.05 25.56
CA HIS A 10 -7.23 23.19 25.26
C HIS A 10 -7.40 23.11 23.75
N LEU A 11 -7.26 21.90 23.20
CA LEU A 11 -7.62 21.62 21.82
C LEU A 11 -9.14 21.73 21.67
N ALA A 12 -9.63 22.51 20.70
CA ALA A 12 -11.06 22.50 20.39
C ALA A 12 -11.44 21.15 19.78
N VAL A 13 -12.69 20.73 19.95
CA VAL A 13 -13.14 19.45 19.37
C VAL A 13 -13.13 19.55 17.84
N GLU A 14 -13.51 20.72 17.33
CA GLU A 14 -13.57 21.07 15.91
C GLU A 14 -12.20 20.91 15.22
N ASP A 15 -11.12 21.19 15.95
CA ASP A 15 -9.75 21.07 15.48
C ASP A 15 -9.37 19.61 15.10
N LEU A 16 -10.03 18.62 15.71
CA LEU A 16 -9.85 17.19 15.42
C LEU A 16 -10.60 16.71 14.17
N PHE A 17 -11.55 17.50 13.66
CA PHE A 17 -12.35 17.17 12.48
C PHE A 17 -11.91 17.89 11.21
N GLY A 18 -10.89 18.76 11.31
CA GLY A 18 -10.32 19.45 10.17
C GLY A 18 -9.66 18.48 9.17
N ALA A 19 -9.77 18.82 7.87
CA ALA A 19 -9.01 18.12 6.84
C ALA A 19 -7.50 18.41 6.97
N PRO A 20 -6.62 17.46 6.66
CA PRO A 20 -5.19 17.72 6.67
C PRO A 20 -4.83 18.75 5.61
N LEU A 21 -3.84 19.60 5.88
CA LEU A 21 -3.27 20.52 4.89
C LEU A 21 -2.64 19.74 3.73
N ARG A 22 -1.92 18.66 4.04
CA ARG A 22 -1.33 17.70 3.10
C ARG A 22 -1.28 16.32 3.75
N THR A 23 -1.45 15.24 2.99
CA THR A 23 -1.29 13.86 3.46
C THR A 23 -0.92 12.90 2.33
N GLY A 24 -0.53 11.67 2.69
CA GLY A 24 -0.33 10.57 1.75
C GLY A 24 0.67 10.87 0.63
N ALA A 25 1.81 11.49 0.95
CA ALA A 25 2.77 11.87 -0.08
C ALA A 25 3.59 10.69 -0.60
N SER A 26 3.92 10.73 -1.88
CA SER A 26 4.75 9.73 -2.56
C SER A 26 5.59 10.36 -3.67
N ILE A 27 6.69 9.71 -4.03
CA ILE A 27 7.65 10.19 -5.02
C ILE A 27 7.46 9.48 -6.36
N SER A 28 7.64 10.23 -7.46
CA SER A 28 7.60 9.72 -8.82
C SER A 28 8.74 8.71 -9.08
N PRO A 29 8.60 7.81 -10.07
CA PRO A 29 9.61 6.79 -10.34
C PRO A 29 10.97 7.36 -10.74
N ASP A 30 10.97 8.49 -11.45
CA ASP A 30 12.20 9.19 -11.84
C ASP A 30 12.81 10.02 -10.69
N GLY A 31 12.12 10.15 -9.54
CA GLY A 31 12.60 10.87 -8.38
C GLY A 31 12.59 12.40 -8.52
N THR A 32 11.82 12.95 -9.47
CA THR A 32 11.80 14.39 -9.78
C THR A 32 10.59 15.12 -9.21
N ARG A 33 9.49 14.40 -8.91
CA ARG A 33 8.21 14.97 -8.46
C ARG A 33 7.69 14.29 -7.20
N ILE A 34 6.95 15.05 -6.40
CA ILE A 34 6.16 14.54 -5.28
C ILE A 34 4.69 14.74 -5.60
N ALA A 35 3.89 13.71 -5.35
CA ALA A 35 2.44 13.82 -5.29
C ALA A 35 1.99 13.71 -3.84
N TYR A 36 0.89 14.36 -3.50
CA TYR A 36 0.25 14.28 -2.19
C TYR A 36 -1.24 14.64 -2.29
N LEU A 37 -2.01 14.30 -1.27
CA LEU A 37 -3.41 14.71 -1.15
C LEU A 37 -3.52 16.02 -0.37
N ALA A 38 -4.28 16.97 -0.89
CA ALA A 38 -4.60 18.22 -0.18
C ALA A 38 -5.99 18.76 -0.59
N PRO A 39 -6.64 19.58 0.26
CA PRO A 39 -7.97 20.08 -0.01
C PRO A 39 -8.03 20.98 -1.25
N TRP A 40 -9.00 20.71 -2.13
CA TRP A 40 -9.51 21.60 -3.15
C TRP A 40 -11.04 21.61 -3.00
N ARG A 41 -11.63 22.78 -2.77
CA ARG A 41 -13.07 22.91 -2.42
C ARG A 41 -13.53 21.93 -1.34
N GLU A 42 -12.80 21.87 -0.22
CA GLU A 42 -13.11 21.01 0.93
C GLU A 42 -12.99 19.49 0.70
N ARG A 43 -12.60 19.04 -0.50
CA ARG A 43 -12.32 17.64 -0.83
C ARG A 43 -10.84 17.40 -1.08
N LEU A 44 -10.32 16.27 -0.61
CA LEU A 44 -8.94 15.90 -0.92
C LEU A 44 -8.82 15.60 -2.40
N ASN A 45 -7.84 16.22 -3.03
CA ASN A 45 -7.47 16.00 -4.43
C ASN A 45 -5.97 15.75 -4.51
N VAL A 46 -5.50 15.20 -5.62
CA VAL A 46 -4.07 14.98 -5.82
C VAL A 46 -3.42 16.27 -6.29
N TRP A 47 -2.33 16.63 -5.62
CA TRP A 47 -1.45 17.74 -5.96
C TRP A 47 -0.07 17.21 -6.31
N VAL A 48 0.58 17.82 -7.29
CA VAL A 48 1.92 17.45 -7.76
C VAL A 48 2.83 18.68 -7.76
N GLU A 49 4.04 18.53 -7.23
CA GLU A 49 5.09 19.55 -7.22
C GLU A 49 6.47 18.96 -7.56
N SER A 50 7.39 19.81 -8.04
CA SER A 50 8.78 19.41 -8.32
C SER A 50 9.57 19.29 -7.01
N ILE A 51 10.53 18.35 -6.97
CA ILE A 51 11.42 18.17 -5.81
C ILE A 51 12.53 19.22 -5.80
N ASP A 52 13.14 19.45 -6.96
CA ASP A 52 14.38 20.23 -7.11
C ASP A 52 14.16 21.63 -7.67
N ALA A 53 12.98 21.90 -8.24
CA ALA A 53 12.67 23.19 -8.87
C ALA A 53 11.64 23.97 -8.06
N ASP A 54 11.90 25.27 -7.89
CA ASP A 54 10.90 26.20 -7.39
C ASP A 54 9.75 26.31 -8.40
N GLY A 55 8.59 25.76 -8.03
CA GLY A 55 7.38 25.78 -8.83
C GLY A 55 6.16 25.65 -7.95
N GLU A 56 5.04 26.22 -8.37
CA GLU A 56 3.78 26.07 -7.64
C GLU A 56 3.26 24.64 -7.78
N ALA A 57 2.79 24.08 -6.67
CA ALA A 57 2.10 22.80 -6.69
C ALA A 57 0.82 22.92 -7.52
N ARG A 58 0.57 21.92 -8.38
CA ARG A 58 -0.60 21.87 -9.24
C ARG A 58 -1.60 20.84 -8.73
N CYS A 59 -2.87 21.23 -8.58
CA CYS A 59 -3.97 20.30 -8.37
C CYS A 59 -4.26 19.57 -9.69
N VAL A 60 -4.15 18.24 -9.70
CA VAL A 60 -4.25 17.42 -10.93
C VAL A 60 -5.53 16.59 -11.00
N THR A 61 -6.26 16.51 -9.89
CA THR A 61 -7.65 16.07 -9.83
C THR A 61 -8.50 17.23 -9.32
N VAL A 62 -9.70 17.42 -9.85
CA VAL A 62 -10.58 18.56 -9.50
C VAL A 62 -12.00 18.08 -9.20
N ASP A 63 -12.10 17.08 -8.33
CA ASP A 63 -13.39 16.57 -7.84
C ASP A 63 -13.83 17.36 -6.60
N ASP A 64 -14.99 18.02 -6.66
CA ASP A 64 -15.58 18.76 -5.54
C ASP A 64 -16.65 17.97 -4.77
N ASN A 65 -16.93 16.74 -5.18
CA ASN A 65 -17.95 15.89 -4.61
C ASN A 65 -17.37 14.85 -3.64
N ARG A 66 -16.31 14.12 -4.05
CA ARG A 66 -15.67 13.04 -3.29
C ARG A 66 -14.17 13.30 -3.13
N SER A 67 -13.65 13.04 -1.93
CA SER A 67 -12.21 13.06 -1.69
C SER A 67 -11.52 11.89 -2.39
N VAL A 68 -10.40 12.14 -3.05
CA VAL A 68 -9.45 11.11 -3.49
C VAL A 68 -8.69 10.59 -2.28
N HIS A 69 -8.60 9.26 -2.13
CA HIS A 69 -7.91 8.61 -1.01
C HIS A 69 -6.71 7.78 -1.46
N VAL A 70 -6.76 7.24 -2.68
CA VAL A 70 -5.74 6.35 -3.23
C VAL A 70 -5.35 6.86 -4.62
N TYR A 71 -4.05 6.98 -4.85
CA TYR A 71 -3.47 7.33 -6.14
C TYR A 71 -2.15 6.58 -6.33
N HIS A 72 -1.75 6.40 -7.58
CA HIS A 72 -0.62 5.57 -7.97
C HIS A 72 0.26 6.29 -8.98
N TRP A 73 1.56 6.34 -8.71
CA TRP A 73 2.55 6.61 -9.74
C TRP A 73 2.69 5.41 -10.65
N THR A 74 2.62 5.63 -11.97
CA THR A 74 2.90 4.59 -12.96
C THR A 74 4.40 4.50 -13.23
N GLY A 75 4.87 3.51 -13.99
CA GLY A 75 6.27 3.44 -14.41
C GLY A 75 6.71 4.58 -15.34
N ASP A 76 5.75 5.22 -16.01
CA ASP A 76 5.97 6.43 -16.82
C ASP A 76 5.56 7.66 -15.98
N PRO A 77 6.49 8.58 -15.68
CA PRO A 77 6.19 9.70 -14.81
C PRO A 77 5.19 10.69 -15.44
N ARG A 78 4.84 10.56 -16.73
CA ARG A 78 3.74 11.32 -17.35
C ARG A 78 2.38 10.95 -16.78
N TRP A 79 2.14 9.68 -16.42
CA TRP A 79 0.82 9.22 -16.01
C TRP A 79 0.72 9.07 -14.50
N LEU A 80 -0.35 9.62 -13.95
CA LEU A 80 -0.79 9.38 -12.58
C LEU A 80 -2.17 8.71 -12.63
N LEU A 81 -2.37 7.70 -11.79
CA LEU A 81 -3.67 7.03 -11.63
C LEU A 81 -4.29 7.35 -10.28
N TYR A 82 -5.62 7.35 -10.20
CA TYR A 82 -6.32 7.43 -8.93
C TYR A 82 -7.59 6.59 -8.94
N GLU A 83 -8.02 6.18 -7.76
CA GLU A 83 -9.24 5.40 -7.57
C GLU A 83 -10.33 6.26 -6.97
N GLN A 84 -11.53 6.15 -7.52
CA GLN A 84 -12.69 6.91 -7.05
C GLN A 84 -14.00 6.17 -7.34
N ASP A 85 -14.96 6.31 -6.43
CA ASP A 85 -16.34 5.82 -6.60
C ASP A 85 -17.32 6.97 -6.93
N GLY A 86 -18.52 6.62 -7.37
CA GLY A 86 -19.57 7.58 -7.68
C GLY A 86 -20.52 7.75 -6.49
N ASP A 87 -20.50 8.91 -5.84
CA ASP A 87 -21.46 9.24 -4.75
C ASP A 87 -21.51 8.22 -3.59
N GLY A 88 -20.41 7.51 -3.33
CA GLY A 88 -20.35 6.52 -2.25
C GLY A 88 -21.05 5.19 -2.56
N ASP A 89 -21.24 4.87 -3.84
CA ASP A 89 -21.77 3.58 -4.27
C ASP A 89 -20.78 2.39 -4.11
N GLU A 90 -19.55 2.68 -3.67
CA GLU A 90 -18.44 1.74 -3.51
C GLU A 90 -18.02 1.01 -4.81
N ASN A 91 -18.47 1.51 -5.97
CA ASN A 91 -18.05 1.05 -7.28
C ASN A 91 -16.80 1.81 -7.69
N TRP A 92 -15.66 1.38 -7.15
CA TRP A 92 -14.36 1.99 -7.44
C TRP A 92 -13.99 1.82 -8.90
N HIS A 93 -13.67 2.93 -9.55
CA HIS A 93 -13.12 3.02 -10.90
C HIS A 93 -11.67 3.50 -10.86
N VAL A 94 -10.91 3.21 -11.92
CA VAL A 94 -9.53 3.69 -12.09
C VAL A 94 -9.52 4.82 -13.11
N PHE A 95 -9.05 5.98 -12.68
CA PHE A 95 -8.91 7.17 -13.52
C PHE A 95 -7.43 7.46 -13.80
N ARG A 96 -7.16 8.11 -14.94
CA ARG A 96 -5.84 8.54 -15.35
C ARG A 96 -5.77 10.03 -15.59
N VAL A 97 -4.69 10.64 -15.13
CA VAL A 97 -4.33 12.03 -15.38
C VAL A 97 -3.06 12.10 -16.23
N ASP A 98 -3.09 12.95 -17.26
CA ASP A 98 -1.91 13.33 -18.03
C ASP A 98 -1.17 14.47 -17.31
N LEU A 99 0.04 14.23 -16.83
CA LEU A 99 0.82 15.27 -16.18
C LEU A 99 1.53 16.20 -17.17
N ASP A 100 1.64 15.80 -18.44
CA ASP A 100 2.27 16.58 -19.50
C ASP A 100 1.25 17.43 -20.28
N ASP A 101 -0.04 17.12 -20.17
CA ASP A 101 -1.15 17.94 -20.69
C ASP A 101 -2.10 18.37 -19.54
N PRO A 102 -1.79 19.47 -18.83
CA PRO A 102 -2.57 19.91 -17.67
C PRO A 102 -4.02 20.28 -17.96
N GLU A 103 -4.37 20.58 -19.20
CA GLU A 103 -5.72 20.96 -19.62
C GLU A 103 -6.57 19.73 -20.01
N ALA A 104 -5.93 18.57 -20.21
CA ALA A 104 -6.63 17.33 -20.49
C ALA A 104 -7.43 16.89 -19.24
N PRO A 105 -8.73 16.56 -19.39
CA PRO A 105 -9.49 16.01 -18.29
C PRO A 105 -8.96 14.62 -17.91
N ALA A 106 -9.19 14.24 -16.64
CA ALA A 106 -8.96 12.86 -16.23
C ALA A 106 -9.83 11.90 -17.06
N VAL A 107 -9.27 10.74 -17.40
CA VAL A 107 -9.93 9.72 -18.21
C VAL A 107 -10.27 8.53 -17.32
N ASP A 108 -11.55 8.16 -17.25
CA ASP A 108 -11.98 6.90 -16.64
C ASP A 108 -11.52 5.73 -17.52
N LEU A 109 -10.63 4.90 -16.99
CA LEU A 109 -10.09 3.72 -17.66
C LEU A 109 -11.00 2.49 -17.50
N THR A 110 -12.02 2.57 -16.64
CA THR A 110 -12.99 1.51 -16.38
C THR A 110 -14.43 2.03 -16.43
N PRO A 111 -14.88 2.69 -17.52
CA PRO A 111 -16.15 3.42 -17.58
C PRO A 111 -17.35 2.48 -17.79
N PHE A 112 -17.55 1.54 -16.87
CA PHE A 112 -18.62 0.54 -16.91
C PHE A 112 -19.59 0.78 -15.76
N PRO A 113 -20.76 1.37 -16.01
CA PRO A 113 -21.73 1.68 -14.96
C PRO A 113 -22.10 0.45 -14.11
N GLY A 114 -21.98 0.59 -12.79
CA GLY A 114 -22.28 -0.46 -11.82
C GLY A 114 -21.23 -1.57 -11.74
N ALA A 115 -20.13 -1.46 -12.48
CA ALA A 115 -18.97 -2.32 -12.31
C ALA A 115 -18.02 -1.71 -11.27
N ARG A 116 -17.22 -2.58 -10.66
CA ARG A 116 -16.26 -2.26 -9.63
C ARG A 116 -14.92 -2.87 -10.01
N VAL A 117 -13.86 -2.13 -9.74
CA VAL A 117 -12.48 -2.62 -9.76
C VAL A 117 -12.12 -3.23 -8.41
N MET A 118 -11.39 -4.35 -8.45
CA MET A 118 -10.73 -4.94 -7.30
C MET A 118 -9.31 -5.38 -7.67
N GLY A 119 -8.37 -5.24 -6.73
CA GLY A 119 -7.00 -5.73 -6.90
C GLY A 119 -6.26 -5.06 -8.07
N PHE A 120 -6.19 -3.72 -8.05
CA PHE A 120 -5.41 -2.96 -9.01
C PHE A 120 -3.90 -3.05 -8.71
N GLU A 121 -3.11 -3.55 -9.66
CA GLU A 121 -1.66 -3.71 -9.51
C GLU A 121 -0.91 -3.30 -10.79
N PRO A 122 -0.11 -2.21 -10.77
CA PRO A 122 0.83 -1.89 -11.83
C PRO A 122 1.92 -2.96 -12.00
N LEU A 123 2.26 -3.31 -13.24
CA LEU A 123 3.24 -4.35 -13.52
C LEU A 123 4.67 -3.79 -13.57
N VAL A 124 5.53 -4.29 -12.69
CA VAL A 124 6.96 -3.93 -12.66
C VAL A 124 7.68 -4.43 -13.91
N SER A 125 7.41 -5.67 -14.34
CA SER A 125 8.05 -6.29 -15.51
C SER A 125 7.62 -5.70 -16.85
N ARG A 126 6.48 -4.98 -16.88
CA ARG A 126 5.90 -4.37 -18.08
C ARG A 126 5.40 -2.95 -17.74
N PRO A 127 6.31 -1.97 -17.64
CA PRO A 127 5.93 -0.58 -17.36
C PRO A 127 4.87 -0.08 -18.34
N GLY A 128 3.84 0.60 -17.82
CA GLY A 128 2.69 1.05 -18.63
C GLY A 128 1.54 0.03 -18.71
N LYS A 129 1.70 -1.15 -18.13
CA LYS A 129 0.61 -2.13 -17.95
C LYS A 129 0.22 -2.25 -16.48
N ALA A 130 -1.05 -2.56 -16.23
CA ALA A 130 -1.56 -2.93 -14.92
C ALA A 130 -2.49 -4.14 -15.04
N ILE A 131 -2.67 -4.87 -13.95
CA ILE A 131 -3.68 -5.92 -13.83
C ILE A 131 -4.75 -5.47 -12.85
N LEU A 132 -6.00 -5.82 -13.15
CA LEU A 132 -7.13 -5.54 -12.28
C LEU A 132 -8.23 -6.58 -12.44
N GLY A 133 -8.96 -6.85 -11.36
CA GLY A 133 -10.23 -7.56 -11.39
C GLY A 133 -11.37 -6.59 -11.69
N LEU A 134 -12.30 -6.98 -12.57
CA LEU A 134 -13.45 -6.16 -12.94
C LEU A 134 -14.69 -7.03 -13.14
N ASN A 135 -15.80 -6.66 -12.50
CA ASN A 135 -17.06 -7.41 -12.52
C ASN A 135 -18.09 -6.88 -13.54
N ARG A 136 -17.62 -6.34 -14.68
CA ARG A 136 -18.49 -5.74 -15.71
C ARG A 136 -19.42 -6.73 -16.41
N ARG A 137 -19.09 -8.03 -16.40
CA ARG A 137 -19.85 -9.10 -17.05
C ARG A 137 -20.95 -9.63 -16.14
N MET A 138 -20.60 -9.93 -14.89
CA MET A 138 -21.51 -10.40 -13.85
C MET A 138 -21.14 -9.74 -12.51
N PRO A 139 -22.09 -9.14 -11.77
CA PRO A 139 -21.76 -8.40 -10.54
C PRO A 139 -21.02 -9.22 -9.46
N THR A 140 -21.19 -10.54 -9.45
CA THR A 140 -20.60 -11.46 -8.48
C THR A 140 -19.27 -12.06 -8.90
N GLU A 141 -18.79 -11.79 -10.12
CA GLU A 141 -17.62 -12.44 -10.70
C GLU A 141 -16.64 -11.37 -11.20
N PHE A 142 -15.43 -11.36 -10.63
CA PHE A 142 -14.35 -10.48 -11.08
C PHE A 142 -13.48 -11.21 -12.09
N ASP A 143 -13.63 -10.84 -13.36
CA ASP A 143 -12.76 -11.28 -14.45
C ASP A 143 -11.41 -10.55 -14.33
N LEU A 144 -10.32 -11.18 -14.76
CA LEU A 144 -8.99 -10.57 -14.74
C LEU A 144 -8.73 -9.85 -16.06
N TYR A 145 -8.35 -8.59 -15.98
CA TYR A 145 -7.99 -7.76 -17.13
C TYR A 145 -6.54 -7.28 -17.03
N GLU A 146 -5.90 -7.14 -18.18
CA GLU A 146 -4.74 -6.28 -18.36
C GLU A 146 -5.19 -4.93 -18.92
N LEU A 147 -4.73 -3.86 -18.28
CA LEU A 147 -4.95 -2.48 -18.67
C LEU A 147 -3.69 -1.92 -19.32
N ASP A 148 -3.82 -1.38 -20.53
CA ASP A 148 -2.84 -0.44 -21.08
C ASP A 148 -3.09 0.95 -20.50
N ILE A 149 -2.14 1.44 -19.71
CA ILE A 149 -2.28 2.71 -19.01
C ILE A 149 -2.35 3.89 -19.97
N ALA A 150 -1.63 3.88 -21.10
CA ALA A 150 -1.55 5.02 -22.00
C ALA A 150 -2.75 5.11 -22.96
N THR A 151 -3.28 3.98 -23.40
CA THR A 151 -4.44 3.94 -24.31
C THR A 151 -5.78 3.78 -23.60
N GLY A 152 -5.77 3.20 -22.39
CA GLY A 152 -6.99 2.78 -21.68
C GLY A 152 -7.59 1.47 -22.20
N GLU A 153 -6.88 0.76 -23.07
CA GLU A 153 -7.34 -0.53 -23.60
C GLU A 153 -7.34 -1.61 -22.50
N LEU A 154 -8.46 -2.32 -22.38
CA LEU A 154 -8.63 -3.45 -21.47
C LEU A 154 -8.66 -4.76 -22.27
N THR A 155 -7.70 -5.63 -21.98
CA THR A 155 -7.61 -6.99 -22.54
C THR A 155 -8.02 -8.00 -21.47
N THR A 156 -9.05 -8.80 -21.73
CA THR A 156 -9.44 -9.90 -20.83
C THR A 156 -8.35 -10.98 -20.82
N LEU A 157 -7.78 -11.27 -19.64
CA LEU A 157 -6.84 -12.37 -19.45
C LEU A 157 -7.57 -13.67 -19.10
N VAL A 158 -8.58 -13.58 -18.22
CA VAL A 158 -9.44 -14.72 -17.88
C VAL A 158 -10.81 -14.27 -17.43
N GLU A 159 -11.84 -14.93 -17.95
CA GLU A 159 -13.20 -14.83 -17.43
C GLU A 159 -13.33 -15.74 -16.21
N ASN A 160 -13.80 -15.20 -15.09
CA ASN A 160 -13.96 -15.91 -13.85
C ASN A 160 -15.09 -16.94 -13.97
N PRO A 161 -14.80 -18.24 -13.82
CA PRO A 161 -15.80 -19.31 -13.95
C PRO A 161 -16.72 -19.44 -12.73
N GLY A 162 -16.58 -18.58 -11.70
CA GLY A 162 -17.42 -18.55 -10.51
C GLY A 162 -16.63 -18.37 -9.21
N PRO A 163 -16.31 -19.46 -8.46
CA PRO A 163 -15.85 -19.37 -7.07
C PRO A 163 -14.35 -19.01 -6.93
N VAL A 164 -13.78 -18.28 -7.89
CA VAL A 164 -12.39 -17.80 -7.80
C VAL A 164 -12.37 -16.50 -7.00
N LEU A 165 -11.66 -16.54 -5.88
CA LEU A 165 -11.51 -15.41 -4.95
C LEU A 165 -10.50 -14.37 -5.44
N GLY A 166 -9.51 -14.81 -6.22
CA GLY A 166 -8.45 -13.94 -6.72
C GLY A 166 -7.58 -14.65 -7.74
N TRP A 167 -6.88 -13.86 -8.52
CA TRP A 167 -6.00 -14.33 -9.59
C TRP A 167 -4.58 -13.82 -9.39
N LEU A 168 -3.61 -14.64 -9.79
CA LEU A 168 -2.24 -14.19 -10.06
C LEU A 168 -1.95 -14.42 -11.53
N CYS A 169 -1.21 -13.49 -12.13
CA CYS A 169 -0.70 -13.61 -13.49
C CYS A 169 0.81 -13.39 -13.45
N THR A 170 1.57 -14.39 -13.88
CA THR A 170 3.02 -14.27 -13.92
C THR A 170 3.48 -13.36 -15.06
N PRO A 171 4.71 -12.82 -15.03
CA PRO A 171 5.29 -12.12 -16.17
C PRO A 171 5.29 -12.96 -17.46
N GLY A 172 5.34 -14.29 -17.34
CA GLY A 172 5.25 -15.23 -18.46
C GLY A 172 3.84 -15.48 -18.99
N GLY A 173 2.80 -14.96 -18.31
CA GLY A 173 1.40 -15.13 -18.69
C GLY A 173 0.70 -16.35 -18.06
N ASP A 174 1.41 -17.15 -17.25
CA ASP A 174 0.77 -18.24 -16.50
C ASP A 174 -0.20 -17.68 -15.46
N LEU A 175 -1.40 -18.26 -15.39
CA LEU A 175 -2.45 -17.86 -14.47
C LEU A 175 -2.56 -18.83 -13.29
N TYR A 176 -2.83 -18.28 -12.12
CA TYR A 176 -3.13 -19.04 -10.91
C TYR A 176 -4.40 -18.50 -10.26
N ALA A 177 -5.25 -19.39 -9.79
CA ALA A 177 -6.51 -19.07 -9.13
C ALA A 177 -6.42 -19.43 -7.64
N ALA A 178 -6.83 -18.50 -6.80
CA ALA A 178 -7.16 -18.77 -5.39
C ALA A 178 -8.65 -19.13 -5.29
N THR A 179 -8.96 -20.32 -4.80
CA THR A 179 -10.33 -20.84 -4.67
C THR A 179 -10.59 -21.40 -3.28
N LEU A 180 -11.87 -21.67 -2.98
CA LEU A 180 -12.26 -22.46 -1.81
C LEU A 180 -12.60 -23.89 -2.23
N THR A 181 -12.08 -24.87 -1.49
CA THR A 181 -12.53 -26.25 -1.60
C THR A 181 -13.91 -26.42 -0.98
N ALA A 182 -14.55 -27.57 -1.21
CA ALA A 182 -15.85 -27.90 -0.60
C ALA A 182 -15.82 -27.91 0.94
N ASN A 183 -14.64 -28.09 1.55
CA ASN A 183 -14.46 -28.09 2.99
C ASN A 183 -14.21 -26.69 3.56
N GLY A 184 -14.10 -25.66 2.71
CA GLY A 184 -13.73 -24.30 3.10
C GLY A 184 -12.23 -24.03 3.14
N ASP A 185 -11.38 -25.01 2.82
CA ASP A 185 -9.94 -24.80 2.70
C ASP A 185 -9.63 -23.91 1.51
N MET A 186 -8.62 -23.06 1.65
CA MET A 186 -8.14 -22.25 0.52
C MET A 186 -7.15 -23.05 -0.32
N GLN A 187 -7.33 -23.00 -1.63
CA GLN A 187 -6.49 -23.66 -2.60
C GLN A 187 -5.93 -22.65 -3.58
N LEU A 188 -4.61 -22.68 -3.77
CA LEU A 188 -3.95 -22.08 -4.92
C LEU A 188 -3.77 -23.14 -5.99
N ALA A 189 -4.24 -22.89 -7.20
CA ALA A 189 -4.09 -23.79 -8.32
C ALA A 189 -3.64 -23.05 -9.58
N GLN A 190 -2.77 -23.68 -10.37
CA GLN A 190 -2.47 -23.21 -11.72
C GLN A 190 -3.71 -23.40 -12.60
N TRP A 191 -4.04 -22.37 -13.38
CA TRP A 191 -5.20 -22.32 -14.25
C TRP A 191 -4.80 -22.55 -15.71
N ASP A 192 -5.28 -23.63 -16.31
CA ASP A 192 -5.13 -23.89 -17.75
C ASP A 192 -6.43 -23.51 -18.47
N SER A 193 -6.41 -22.32 -19.10
CA SER A 193 -7.54 -21.76 -19.85
C SER A 193 -7.89 -22.56 -21.10
N GLY A 194 -6.92 -23.26 -21.71
CA GLY A 194 -7.15 -24.07 -22.90
C GLY A 194 -7.81 -25.42 -22.60
N ALA A 195 -7.54 -25.97 -21.41
CA ALA A 195 -8.07 -27.28 -21.00
C ALA A 195 -9.28 -27.19 -20.05
N GLY A 196 -9.58 -26.02 -19.48
CA GLY A 196 -10.59 -25.88 -18.42
C GLY A 196 -10.25 -26.71 -17.18
N LYS A 197 -8.96 -26.91 -16.91
CA LYS A 197 -8.44 -27.72 -15.80
C LYS A 197 -7.60 -26.87 -14.86
N THR A 198 -7.72 -27.16 -13.58
CA THR A 198 -6.83 -26.62 -12.56
C THR A 198 -5.84 -27.67 -12.10
N ARG A 199 -4.60 -27.25 -11.85
CA ARG A 199 -3.59 -28.08 -11.19
C ARG A 199 -3.31 -27.51 -9.80
N PRO A 200 -3.72 -28.17 -8.70
CA PRO A 200 -3.42 -27.69 -7.36
C PRO A 200 -1.92 -27.49 -7.15
N VAL A 201 -1.57 -26.35 -6.55
CA VAL A 201 -0.21 -25.99 -6.14
C VAL A 201 -0.09 -26.14 -4.64
N ALA A 202 -0.99 -25.51 -3.89
CA ALA A 202 -1.01 -25.57 -2.43
C ALA A 202 -2.44 -25.51 -1.90
N THR A 203 -2.67 -26.15 -0.75
CA THR A 203 -3.90 -26.05 0.02
C THR A 203 -3.53 -25.67 1.45
N VAL A 204 -4.28 -24.73 2.02
CA VAL A 204 -4.16 -24.34 3.43
C VAL A 204 -5.50 -24.48 4.12
N ASP A 205 -5.47 -24.84 5.40
CA ASP A 205 -6.68 -24.93 6.22
C ASP A 205 -7.38 -23.57 6.25
N GLY A 206 -8.64 -23.52 5.81
CA GLY A 206 -9.39 -22.27 5.75
C GLY A 206 -9.64 -21.65 7.12
N THR A 207 -9.63 -22.46 8.18
CA THR A 207 -9.85 -22.00 9.55
C THR A 207 -8.67 -21.21 10.11
N ASP A 208 -7.46 -21.44 9.58
CA ASP A 208 -6.26 -20.67 9.94
C ASP A 208 -6.26 -19.26 9.32
N TYR A 209 -7.11 -19.01 8.32
CA TYR A 209 -7.11 -17.79 7.51
C TYR A 209 -8.53 -17.30 7.19
N PRO A 210 -9.31 -16.88 8.20
CA PRO A 210 -10.71 -16.48 8.02
C PRO A 210 -10.90 -15.25 7.12
N LEU A 211 -9.85 -14.44 6.92
CA LEU A 211 -9.85 -13.26 6.03
C LEU A 211 -9.01 -13.46 4.76
N GLY A 212 -8.57 -14.68 4.49
CA GLY A 212 -7.64 -15.01 3.42
C GLY A 212 -6.17 -14.99 3.84
N ILE A 213 -5.30 -15.49 2.95
CA ILE A 213 -3.84 -15.43 3.12
C ILE A 213 -3.38 -14.02 2.78
N HIS A 214 -2.71 -13.34 3.70
CA HIS A 214 -2.19 -11.99 3.48
C HIS A 214 -0.77 -11.84 4.07
N PRO A 215 0.16 -11.14 3.38
CA PRO A 215 0.05 -10.71 1.98
C PRO A 215 -0.11 -11.92 1.05
N PHE A 216 -0.47 -11.67 -0.21
CA PHE A 216 -0.53 -12.69 -1.26
C PHE A 216 -0.06 -12.04 -2.57
N GLN A 217 1.25 -11.94 -2.74
CA GLN A 217 1.86 -11.17 -3.82
C GLN A 217 2.86 -12.00 -4.61
N LEU A 218 2.79 -11.92 -5.93
CA LEU A 218 3.71 -12.64 -6.81
C LEU A 218 5.14 -12.12 -6.66
N THR A 219 6.12 -13.03 -6.66
CA THR A 219 7.53 -12.65 -6.76
C THR A 219 7.85 -12.06 -8.14
N PRO A 220 8.81 -11.13 -8.28
CA PRO A 220 9.12 -10.47 -9.55
C PRO A 220 9.51 -11.41 -10.67
N ASP A 221 10.18 -12.51 -10.32
CA ASP A 221 10.58 -13.58 -11.24
C ASP A 221 9.41 -14.48 -11.68
N GLY A 222 8.23 -14.33 -11.07
CA GLY A 222 7.03 -15.11 -11.35
C GLY A 222 7.08 -16.58 -10.93
N THR A 223 8.08 -16.99 -10.16
CA THR A 223 8.27 -18.39 -9.78
C THR A 223 7.67 -18.74 -8.42
N GLY A 224 7.25 -17.73 -7.64
CA GLY A 224 6.70 -17.89 -6.30
C GLY A 224 5.71 -16.81 -5.91
N VAL A 225 5.18 -16.94 -4.70
CA VAL A 225 4.27 -15.99 -4.06
C VAL A 225 4.77 -15.72 -2.64
N TRP A 226 4.90 -14.46 -2.26
CA TRP A 226 5.09 -14.08 -0.87
C TRP A 226 3.76 -14.13 -0.14
N ILE A 227 3.73 -14.92 0.94
CA ILE A 227 2.55 -15.12 1.76
C ILE A 227 2.84 -14.97 3.26
N GLY A 228 1.83 -14.54 4.01
CA GLY A 228 1.82 -14.67 5.46
C GLY A 228 1.41 -16.09 5.85
N SER A 229 2.27 -16.82 6.55
CA SER A 229 2.02 -18.21 6.96
C SER A 229 2.02 -18.35 8.48
N ASN A 230 0.97 -18.98 9.00
CA ASN A 230 0.84 -19.36 10.41
C ASN A 230 1.26 -20.82 10.65
N ARG A 231 1.68 -21.56 9.61
CA ARG A 231 1.86 -23.01 9.71
C ARG A 231 2.92 -23.37 10.75
N GLY A 232 2.57 -24.13 11.79
CA GLY A 232 3.54 -24.55 12.81
C GLY A 232 4.08 -23.40 13.68
N SER A 233 3.36 -22.28 13.76
CA SER A 233 3.68 -21.11 14.58
C SER A 233 2.39 -20.47 15.09
N ASP A 234 2.42 -19.83 16.26
CA ASP A 234 1.34 -18.95 16.73
C ASP A 234 1.49 -17.50 16.22
N ARG A 235 2.45 -17.28 15.31
CA ARG A 235 2.76 -16.01 14.66
C ARG A 235 2.72 -16.13 13.14
N THR A 236 2.23 -15.06 12.50
CA THR A 236 2.30 -14.86 11.05
C THR A 236 3.72 -14.50 10.66
N ARG A 237 4.38 -15.37 9.91
CA ARG A 237 5.71 -15.13 9.33
C ARG A 237 5.64 -14.93 7.82
N LEU A 238 6.65 -14.29 7.25
CA LEU A 238 6.77 -14.13 5.82
C LEU A 238 7.43 -15.37 5.20
N VAL A 239 6.74 -16.01 4.27
CA VAL A 239 7.28 -17.16 3.53
C VAL A 239 7.12 -16.94 2.02
N ARG A 240 7.97 -17.59 1.25
CA ARG A 240 7.82 -17.73 -0.19
C ARG A 240 7.24 -19.12 -0.49
N LEU A 241 6.06 -19.14 -1.09
CA LEU A 241 5.45 -20.34 -1.67
C LEU A 241 5.96 -20.52 -3.10
N ASP A 242 6.55 -21.67 -3.39
CA ASP A 242 7.02 -22.02 -4.73
C ASP A 242 5.85 -22.48 -5.64
N LEU A 243 5.67 -21.85 -6.80
CA LEU A 243 4.52 -22.14 -7.67
C LEU A 243 4.64 -23.48 -8.42
N ALA A 244 5.85 -24.00 -8.59
CA ALA A 244 6.06 -25.28 -9.26
C ALA A 244 5.79 -26.46 -8.31
N THR A 245 6.24 -26.34 -7.07
CA THR A 245 6.27 -27.44 -6.10
C THR A 245 5.25 -27.32 -4.95
N GLY A 246 4.73 -26.12 -4.68
CA GLY A 246 3.89 -25.86 -3.51
C GLY A 246 4.64 -25.80 -2.19
N ALA A 247 5.98 -25.82 -2.20
CA ALA A 247 6.79 -25.78 -1.00
C ALA A 247 6.89 -24.35 -0.44
N GLU A 248 6.73 -24.20 0.88
CA GLU A 248 7.00 -22.95 1.59
C GLU A 248 8.45 -22.90 2.05
N THR A 249 9.12 -21.79 1.80
CA THR A 249 10.43 -21.45 2.36
C THR A 249 10.30 -20.19 3.21
N GLU A 250 10.76 -20.21 4.45
CA GLU A 250 10.77 -19.02 5.29
C GLU A 250 11.67 -17.95 4.67
N VAL A 251 11.15 -16.72 4.58
CA VAL A 251 11.89 -15.54 4.13
C VAL A 251 12.33 -14.74 5.35
N ASP A 252 11.40 -14.45 6.25
CA ASP A 252 11.68 -13.70 7.46
C ASP A 252 10.60 -13.93 8.53
N SER A 253 10.97 -13.78 9.80
CA SER A 253 10.06 -13.88 10.93
C SER A 253 10.47 -12.95 12.08
N HIS A 254 9.53 -12.62 12.96
CA HIS A 254 9.82 -11.88 14.19
C HIS A 254 9.48 -12.75 15.42
N PRO A 255 10.32 -12.76 16.47
CA PRO A 255 10.13 -13.64 17.64
C PRO A 255 8.90 -13.31 18.49
N VAL A 256 8.31 -12.12 18.33
CA VAL A 256 7.21 -11.62 19.19
C VAL A 256 5.99 -11.13 18.40
N PHE A 257 6.18 -10.64 17.17
CA PHE A 257 5.20 -9.84 16.46
C PHE A 257 4.78 -10.56 15.18
N ASP A 258 3.53 -10.37 14.78
CA ASP A 258 3.02 -10.85 13.50
C ASP A 258 3.46 -9.94 12.36
N LEU A 259 3.65 -10.50 11.18
CA LEU A 259 3.72 -9.74 9.93
C LEU A 259 2.46 -8.84 9.83
N ASP A 260 2.62 -7.57 9.46
CA ASP A 260 1.53 -6.59 9.52
C ASP A 260 0.54 -6.73 8.33
N THR A 261 -0.45 -7.60 8.49
CA THR A 261 -1.43 -7.90 7.43
C THR A 261 -2.58 -6.89 7.30
N ARG A 262 -2.58 -5.81 8.11
CA ARG A 262 -3.71 -4.85 8.16
C ARG A 262 -3.98 -4.13 6.84
N TYR A 263 -2.97 -4.01 5.99
CA TYR A 263 -3.09 -3.50 4.62
C TYR A 263 -4.22 -4.18 3.82
N ALA A 264 -4.45 -5.48 4.07
CA ALA A 264 -5.48 -6.25 3.39
C ALA A 264 -6.92 -5.72 3.61
N VAL A 265 -7.16 -5.09 4.77
CA VAL A 265 -8.48 -4.53 5.14
C VAL A 265 -8.49 -3.00 5.04
N PHE A 266 -7.33 -2.36 5.23
CA PHE A 266 -7.17 -0.91 5.15
C PHE A 266 -6.05 -0.56 4.16
N PRO A 267 -6.37 -0.45 2.85
CA PRO A 267 -5.37 -0.17 1.80
C PRO A 267 -4.65 1.17 1.93
N THR A 268 -5.14 2.07 2.79
CA THR A 268 -4.48 3.33 3.14
C THR A 268 -3.32 3.17 4.13
N LEU A 269 -3.21 2.00 4.79
CA LEU A 269 -2.05 1.65 5.60
C LEU A 269 -0.88 1.17 4.71
N PRO A 270 0.37 1.16 5.20
CA PRO A 270 1.48 0.60 4.43
C PRO A 270 1.37 -0.91 4.25
N SER A 271 1.73 -1.41 3.06
CA SER A 271 1.94 -2.84 2.80
C SER A 271 2.96 -3.45 3.77
N PRO A 272 2.77 -4.70 4.23
CA PRO A 272 3.79 -5.41 5.02
C PRO A 272 5.08 -5.63 4.23
N LEU A 273 5.00 -5.69 2.90
CA LEU A 273 6.14 -5.90 2.03
C LEU A 273 6.66 -4.56 1.51
N ILE A 274 7.93 -4.28 1.76
CA ILE A 274 8.66 -3.13 1.22
C ILE A 274 9.46 -3.65 0.02
N ARG A 275 9.14 -3.13 -1.16
CA ARG A 275 9.70 -3.60 -2.43
C ARG A 275 10.49 -2.51 -3.13
N ASN A 276 11.56 -2.89 -3.80
CA ASN A 276 12.25 -2.01 -4.71
C ASN A 276 11.32 -1.71 -5.90
N ARG A 277 11.10 -0.43 -6.21
CA ARG A 277 10.12 -0.02 -7.23
C ARG A 277 10.45 -0.53 -8.65
N SER A 278 11.72 -0.56 -9.03
CA SER A 278 12.14 -0.89 -10.41
C SER A 278 12.25 -2.39 -10.66
N THR A 279 12.67 -3.15 -9.65
CA THR A 279 12.87 -4.60 -9.76
C THR A 279 11.72 -5.40 -9.17
N GLY A 280 10.95 -4.81 -8.26
CA GLY A 280 9.90 -5.48 -7.51
C GLY A 280 10.45 -6.36 -6.38
N GLU A 281 11.77 -6.48 -6.25
CA GLU A 281 12.43 -7.33 -5.25
C GLU A 281 12.08 -6.87 -3.83
N LEU A 282 11.96 -7.84 -2.93
CA LEU A 282 11.66 -7.57 -1.53
C LEU A 282 12.91 -7.05 -0.83
N ILE A 283 12.82 -5.83 -0.30
CA ILE A 283 13.93 -5.17 0.40
C ILE A 283 13.67 -5.01 1.90
N GLY A 284 12.43 -5.21 2.36
CA GLY A 284 12.11 -5.22 3.79
C GLY A 284 10.71 -5.74 4.10
N ALA A 285 10.49 -6.09 5.37
CA ALA A 285 9.22 -6.58 5.89
C ALA A 285 8.80 -5.79 7.14
N ARG A 286 7.49 -5.62 7.35
CA ARG A 286 6.91 -4.88 8.48
C ARG A 286 6.17 -5.81 9.43
N TYR A 287 6.44 -5.64 10.72
CA TYR A 287 5.81 -6.38 11.81
C TYR A 287 5.03 -5.46 12.74
N LEU A 288 3.92 -5.98 13.26
CA LEU A 288 2.97 -5.24 14.08
C LEU A 288 3.39 -5.24 15.56
N GLY A 289 4.17 -4.23 15.94
CA GLY A 289 4.48 -3.89 17.33
C GLY A 289 3.69 -2.69 17.85
N GLU A 290 4.05 -2.19 19.04
CA GLU A 290 3.55 -0.90 19.58
C GLU A 290 3.85 0.25 18.61
N ARG A 291 5.03 0.20 17.99
CA ARG A 291 5.36 0.90 16.76
C ARG A 291 5.67 -0.15 15.70
N GLN A 292 5.54 0.24 14.44
CA GLN A 292 5.90 -0.64 13.35
C GLN A 292 7.38 -1.01 13.43
N VAL A 293 7.67 -2.31 13.38
CA VAL A 293 9.04 -2.84 13.33
C VAL A 293 9.34 -3.20 11.89
N ILE A 294 10.45 -2.70 11.36
CA ILE A 294 10.86 -2.96 9.97
C ILE A 294 12.12 -3.81 9.99
N HIS A 295 12.08 -4.97 9.35
CA HIS A 295 13.27 -5.78 9.08
C HIS A 295 13.79 -5.44 7.68
N PRO A 296 15.03 -4.94 7.53
CA PRO A 296 15.65 -4.83 6.23
C PRO A 296 16.10 -6.21 5.74
N LEU A 297 15.78 -6.51 4.48
CA LEU A 297 16.13 -7.77 3.81
C LEU A 297 17.15 -7.56 2.68
N ASP A 298 17.57 -6.31 2.48
CA ASP A 298 18.58 -5.87 1.52
C ASP A 298 19.59 -4.94 2.23
N PRO A 299 20.92 -5.08 2.00
CA PRO A 299 21.93 -4.24 2.64
C PRO A 299 21.78 -2.74 2.32
N HIS A 300 21.46 -2.38 1.08
CA HIS A 300 21.28 -0.96 0.72
C HIS A 300 20.08 -0.36 1.46
N PHE A 301 18.98 -1.10 1.53
CA PHE A 301 17.82 -0.69 2.31
C PHE A 301 18.08 -0.65 3.82
N ALA A 302 18.94 -1.52 4.37
CA ALA A 302 19.35 -1.45 5.76
C ALA A 302 20.03 -0.10 6.09
N ASP A 303 20.96 0.32 5.24
CA ASP A 303 21.66 1.62 5.39
C ASP A 303 20.68 2.80 5.22
N VAL A 304 19.72 2.70 4.28
CA VAL A 304 18.64 3.68 4.14
C VAL A 304 17.82 3.75 5.43
N LEU A 305 17.32 2.60 5.91
CA LEU A 305 16.42 2.49 7.05
C LEU A 305 17.03 3.13 8.31
N GLU A 306 18.31 2.87 8.59
CA GLU A 306 19.03 3.48 9.72
C GLU A 306 19.00 5.02 9.68
N ASN A 307 19.11 5.59 8.49
CA ASN A 307 19.02 7.05 8.32
C ASN A 307 17.59 7.56 8.44
N LEU A 308 16.60 6.82 7.92
CA LEU A 308 15.19 7.19 8.03
C LEU A 308 14.70 7.22 9.47
N GLU A 309 15.14 6.27 10.30
CA GLU A 309 14.79 6.18 11.73
C GLU A 309 15.33 7.37 12.55
N ARG A 310 16.35 8.08 12.05
CA ARG A 310 16.91 9.27 12.71
C ARG A 310 16.14 10.55 12.43
N LEU A 311 15.29 10.57 11.41
CA LEU A 311 14.58 11.79 10.98
C LEU A 311 13.47 12.20 11.95
N SER A 312 12.97 11.27 12.75
CA SER A 312 11.85 11.50 13.67
C SER A 312 11.89 10.47 14.81
N ASP A 313 11.41 10.87 15.98
CA ASP A 313 11.16 9.98 17.11
C ASP A 313 9.83 9.23 17.01
N GLY A 314 9.07 9.43 15.92
CA GLY A 314 7.88 8.66 15.58
C GLY A 314 8.21 7.30 14.95
N GLY A 315 7.20 6.42 14.86
CA GLY A 315 7.34 5.17 14.11
C GLY A 315 7.28 5.43 12.61
N LEU A 316 8.15 4.79 11.82
CA LEU A 316 8.07 4.84 10.37
C LEU A 316 6.71 4.31 9.90
N ALA A 317 6.05 5.06 9.03
CA ALA A 317 4.77 4.69 8.43
C ALA A 317 4.96 4.45 6.93
N ALA A 318 4.39 5.29 6.06
CA ALA A 318 4.50 5.11 4.62
C ALA A 318 5.94 5.40 4.14
N LEU A 319 6.41 4.55 3.22
CA LEU A 319 7.69 4.70 2.53
C LEU A 319 7.42 4.71 1.04
N SER A 320 7.96 5.70 0.34
CA SER A 320 7.92 5.77 -1.11
C SER A 320 9.31 6.13 -1.63
N SER A 321 9.82 5.37 -2.60
CA SER A 321 11.11 5.64 -3.23
C SER A 321 10.97 5.81 -4.73
N GLY A 322 11.93 6.54 -5.33
CA GLY A 322 12.14 6.50 -6.77
C GLY A 322 12.69 5.14 -7.23
N ALA A 323 12.73 4.91 -8.54
CA ALA A 323 13.20 3.67 -9.16
C ALA A 323 14.65 3.30 -8.80
N SER A 324 15.48 4.30 -8.50
CA SER A 324 16.88 4.13 -8.08
C SER A 324 17.05 3.73 -6.62
N GLY A 325 16.01 3.87 -5.78
CA GLY A 325 16.12 3.65 -4.33
C GLY A 325 17.02 4.67 -3.60
N GLN A 326 17.34 5.81 -4.23
CA GLN A 326 18.18 6.86 -3.64
C GLN A 326 17.35 7.94 -2.94
N ARG A 327 16.25 8.36 -3.55
CA ARG A 327 15.36 9.40 -3.03
C ARG A 327 14.11 8.78 -2.43
N TRP A 328 13.75 9.26 -1.25
CA TRP A 328 12.67 8.72 -0.44
C TRP A 328 11.75 9.82 0.09
N VAL A 329 10.46 9.52 0.13
CA VAL A 329 9.43 10.26 0.85
C VAL A 329 8.89 9.34 1.95
N ILE A 330 8.90 9.85 3.19
CA ILE A 330 8.66 9.06 4.39
C ILE A 330 7.69 9.80 5.28
N SER A 331 6.63 9.12 5.72
CA SER A 331 5.75 9.62 6.78
C SER A 331 5.96 8.87 8.09
N PHE A 332 5.59 9.50 9.20
CA PHE A 332 5.73 8.93 10.53
C PHE A 332 4.39 8.87 11.26
N THR A 333 4.13 7.78 11.98
CA THR A 333 3.10 7.71 13.00
C THR A 333 3.66 8.30 14.29
N HIS A 334 2.99 9.32 14.82
CA HIS A 334 3.44 10.06 15.98
C HIS A 334 2.24 10.55 16.80
N ASP A 335 2.24 10.34 18.10
CA ASP A 335 1.13 10.74 18.99
C ASP A 335 0.78 12.23 18.89
N ARG A 336 1.83 13.06 18.72
CA ARG A 336 1.71 14.52 18.70
C ARG A 336 1.80 15.18 17.31
N ASP A 337 2.21 14.44 16.28
CA ASP A 337 2.55 15.02 14.96
C ASP A 337 2.36 13.96 13.86
N SER A 338 1.23 13.24 13.95
CA SER A 338 0.95 12.09 13.08
C SER A 338 0.91 12.50 11.62
N GLY A 339 1.57 11.71 10.78
CA GLY A 339 1.67 11.93 9.34
C GLY A 339 2.69 13.00 8.95
N VAL A 340 3.51 13.50 9.88
CA VAL A 340 4.67 14.33 9.53
C VAL A 340 5.49 13.63 8.46
N THR A 341 5.81 14.35 7.38
CA THR A 341 6.39 13.75 6.19
C THR A 341 7.69 14.45 5.82
N HIS A 342 8.73 13.67 5.56
CA HIS A 342 10.06 14.12 5.19
C HIS A 342 10.46 13.60 3.81
N TYR A 343 11.35 14.35 3.17
CA TYR A 343 12.15 13.91 2.03
C TYR A 343 13.55 13.54 2.52
N TYR A 344 14.12 12.50 1.94
CA TYR A 344 15.48 12.04 2.20
C TYR A 344 16.17 11.66 0.89
N ASP A 345 17.40 12.15 0.70
CA ASP A 345 18.29 11.74 -0.39
C ASP A 345 19.45 10.94 0.19
N HIS A 346 19.49 9.65 -0.09
CA HIS A 346 20.50 8.74 0.44
C HIS A 346 21.89 8.99 -0.16
N PHE A 347 21.98 9.56 -1.37
CA PHE A 347 23.26 9.84 -2.00
C PHE A 347 24.00 11.00 -1.30
N THR A 348 23.26 12.05 -0.92
CA THR A 348 23.83 13.22 -0.23
C THR A 348 23.73 13.14 1.29
N GLY A 349 22.83 12.30 1.81
CA GLY A 349 22.46 12.27 3.24
C GLY A 349 21.56 13.43 3.66
N GLU A 350 21.15 14.30 2.73
CA GLU A 350 20.30 15.44 3.04
C GLU A 350 18.85 15.02 3.28
N SER A 351 18.20 15.69 4.23
CA SER A 351 16.79 15.53 4.51
C SER A 351 16.12 16.88 4.75
N ARG A 352 14.82 16.94 4.46
CA ARG A 352 14.00 18.12 4.78
C ARG A 352 12.57 17.71 5.12
N LEU A 353 11.96 18.46 6.02
CA LEU A 353 10.52 18.38 6.28
C LEU A 353 9.75 18.82 5.02
N LEU A 354 8.82 17.99 4.55
CA LEU A 354 7.90 18.36 3.47
C LEU A 354 6.69 19.08 4.04
N PHE A 355 6.01 18.46 5.01
CA PHE A 355 4.85 19.06 5.65
C PHE A 355 4.49 18.38 6.96
N ARG A 356 3.68 19.09 7.74
CA ARG A 356 2.87 18.53 8.81
C ARG A 356 1.41 18.54 8.34
N PRO A 357 0.65 17.43 8.49
CA PRO A 357 -0.75 17.42 8.07
C PRO A 357 -1.61 18.41 8.84
N PHE A 358 -1.32 18.62 10.13
CA PHE A 358 -2.11 19.49 11.00
C PHE A 358 -1.21 20.50 11.75
N PRO A 359 -0.60 21.46 11.04
CA PRO A 359 0.39 22.37 11.63
C PRO A 359 -0.20 23.33 12.66
N TYR A 360 -1.52 23.49 12.68
CA TYR A 360 -2.26 24.34 13.61
C TYR A 360 -2.49 23.67 14.98
N LEU A 361 -2.24 22.36 15.09
CA LEU A 361 -2.33 21.63 16.35
C LEU A 361 -0.94 21.64 17.01
N ASP A 362 -0.76 22.40 18.09
CA ASP A 362 0.54 22.49 18.77
C ASP A 362 0.93 21.12 19.36
N ARG A 363 2.22 20.78 19.29
CA ARG A 363 2.79 19.54 19.87
C ARG A 363 2.65 19.52 21.39
N HIS A 364 2.65 20.68 22.04
CA HIS A 364 2.58 20.77 23.51
C HIS A 364 1.17 20.49 24.06
N ASP A 365 0.16 20.60 23.21
CA ASP A 365 -1.25 20.46 23.60
C ASP A 365 -1.71 19.01 23.55
N ARG A 366 -0.85 18.12 23.04
CA ARG A 366 -1.11 16.69 22.87
C ARG A 366 -0.39 15.87 23.93
N SER A 367 -1.16 15.12 24.71
CA SER A 367 -0.63 14.11 25.61
C SER A 367 0.12 13.03 24.80
N ALA A 368 1.33 12.67 25.24
CA ALA A 368 1.95 11.44 24.76
C ALA A 368 1.21 10.26 25.38
N SER A 369 1.05 9.17 24.64
CA SER A 369 0.58 7.93 25.22
C SER A 369 1.63 7.43 26.20
N PRO A 370 1.31 7.21 27.50
CA PRO A 370 2.24 6.56 28.38
C PRO A 370 2.40 5.10 27.92
N SER A 371 3.63 4.67 27.60
CA SER A 371 3.93 3.26 27.37
C SER A 371 3.61 2.50 28.67
N CYS A 372 2.42 1.90 28.75
CA CYS A 372 2.04 1.13 29.92
C CYS A 372 2.78 -0.22 29.85
N ARG A 373 3.98 -0.28 30.45
CA ARG A 373 4.63 -1.57 30.71
C ARG A 373 3.86 -2.25 31.84
N THR A 374 2.82 -2.99 31.47
CA THR A 374 2.10 -3.85 32.40
C THR A 374 3.03 -4.98 32.82
N ARG A 375 3.74 -4.81 33.94
CA ARG A 375 4.35 -5.96 34.64
C ARG A 375 3.21 -6.76 35.26
N TRP A 376 2.92 -7.91 34.68
CA TRP A 376 2.13 -8.93 35.36
C TRP A 376 2.86 -9.32 36.65
N PRO A 377 2.22 -9.23 37.84
CA PRO A 377 2.82 -9.75 39.05
C PRO A 377 3.01 -11.26 38.89
N SER A 378 4.27 -11.72 39.00
CA SER A 378 4.57 -13.14 39.14
C SER A 378 3.77 -13.71 40.31
N SER A 379 2.99 -14.76 40.05
CA SER A 379 2.26 -15.50 41.08
C SER A 379 3.22 -15.90 42.21
N PRO A 380 2.84 -15.76 43.49
CA PRO A 380 3.67 -16.25 44.59
C PRO A 380 3.77 -17.79 44.51
N PRO A 381 4.90 -18.37 44.92
CA PRO A 381 5.03 -19.83 44.98
C PRO A 381 4.01 -20.38 45.99
N GLY A 382 3.16 -21.27 45.50
CA GLY A 382 2.28 -22.12 46.30
C GLY A 382 2.77 -23.55 46.28
#